data_AF-A0A6S7H1K1-F1
#
_entry.id   AF-A0A6S7H1K1-F1
#
_cell.length_a   1.000
_cell.length_b   1.000
_cell.length_c   1.000
_cell.angle_alpha   90.00
_cell.angle_beta   90.00
_cell.angle_gamma   90.00
#
_symmetry.space_group_name_H-M   'P 1'
#
loop_
_entity.id
_entity.type
_entity.pdbx_description
1 polymer ?
#
loop_
_entity_poly.entity_id
_entity_poly.type
_entity_poly.pdbx_seq_one_letter_code
_entity_poly.pdbx_strand_id
1 'polypeptide(L)'
;NAIRYYTKLSIQLITKFLYNVELISRMRNGLVEDVLDKKMLLLMKAYRDHLISEGENADKLEETITFLTHTSVMVELFSDKYAIFHVKDNRILKLQRALQYFHNWKLNAITSKEFLSYKSWFDLQSMILGFISLVKSKLARFPGSCIKPAIVNQDVVQNHFCQLRGANGQNDNPTYQMVQGTQNSVIFGQTTISKKCNTGTTTKNVSFTGLPKEKLFSRR
;
A
#
# COMPACT_ATOMS: atom_id res chain seq x y z
N ASN A 1 10.08 -7.57 32.42
CA ASN A 1 11.46 -7.45 31.90
C ASN A 1 11.78 -8.35 30.71
N ALA A 2 11.18 -9.55 30.59
CA ALA A 2 11.22 -10.39 29.39
C ALA A 2 10.69 -9.67 28.14
N ILE A 3 9.44 -9.17 28.19
CA ILE A 3 8.76 -8.46 27.08
C ILE A 3 9.60 -7.31 26.48
N ARG A 4 10.43 -6.64 27.31
CA ARG A 4 11.29 -5.50 26.90
C ARG A 4 12.47 -5.87 26.00
N TYR A 5 13.00 -7.09 26.13
CA TYR A 5 14.15 -7.54 25.35
C TYR A 5 13.73 -8.17 24.01
N TYR A 6 12.51 -8.70 23.95
CA TYR A 6 12.02 -9.44 22.79
C TYR A 6 11.49 -8.53 21.67
N THR A 7 10.90 -7.37 22.01
CA THR A 7 10.41 -6.39 21.00
C THR A 7 11.55 -5.79 20.18
N LYS A 8 12.73 -5.78 20.79
CA LYS A 8 13.97 -5.31 20.18
C LYS A 8 14.47 -6.26 19.08
N LEU A 9 14.21 -7.58 19.20
CA LEU A 9 14.75 -8.59 18.29
C LEU A 9 13.86 -8.82 17.05
N SER A 10 12.54 -8.80 17.25
CA SER A 10 11.51 -8.98 16.22
C SER A 10 11.46 -7.79 15.25
N ILE A 11 11.54 -6.56 15.78
CA ILE A 11 11.72 -5.35 14.97
C ILE A 11 13.10 -5.37 14.33
N GLN A 12 14.18 -5.80 15.01
CA GLN A 12 15.51 -5.91 14.39
C GLN A 12 15.59 -6.90 13.24
N LEU A 13 14.74 -7.95 13.17
CA LEU A 13 14.75 -8.91 12.07
C LEU A 13 14.09 -8.34 10.80
N ILE A 14 12.90 -7.73 10.94
CA ILE A 14 12.23 -7.01 9.86
C ILE A 14 13.04 -5.77 9.47
N THR A 15 13.62 -5.09 10.46
CA THR A 15 14.53 -3.96 10.23
C THR A 15 15.77 -4.46 9.52
N LYS A 16 16.45 -5.55 9.88
CA LYS A 16 17.61 -6.09 9.13
C LYS A 16 17.26 -6.40 7.67
N PHE A 17 16.08 -6.98 7.43
CA PHE A 17 15.60 -7.25 6.08
C PHE A 17 15.37 -5.94 5.31
N LEU A 18 14.76 -4.91 5.95
CA LEU A 18 14.55 -3.57 5.38
C LEU A 18 15.82 -2.69 5.35
N TYR A 19 16.82 -2.96 6.18
CA TYR A 19 18.09 -2.22 6.33
C TYR A 19 19.10 -2.66 5.27
N ASN A 20 19.02 -3.92 4.85
CA ASN A 20 19.76 -4.47 3.71
C ASN A 20 19.03 -4.28 2.37
N VAL A 21 17.88 -3.62 2.35
CA VAL A 21 17.28 -3.16 1.09
C VAL A 21 18.22 -2.12 0.51
N GLU A 22 18.84 -2.48 -0.61
CA GLU A 22 19.68 -1.60 -1.42
C GLU A 22 18.97 -0.25 -1.62
N LEU A 23 19.72 0.86 -1.58
CA LEU A 23 19.14 2.22 -1.64
C LEU A 23 18.15 2.39 -2.80
N ILE A 24 18.42 1.74 -3.93
CA ILE A 24 17.62 1.75 -5.17
C ILE A 24 16.26 1.05 -4.99
N SER A 25 16.15 0.10 -4.05
CA SER A 25 14.96 -0.70 -3.81
C SER A 25 14.05 -0.13 -2.72
N ARG A 26 14.47 0.92 -1.99
CA ARG A 26 13.71 1.54 -0.91
C ARG A 26 12.38 2.17 -1.33
N MET A 27 12.24 2.53 -2.61
CA MET A 27 11.00 3.08 -3.18
C MET A 27 10.10 2.02 -3.79
N ARG A 28 10.47 0.73 -3.72
CA ARG A 28 9.65 -0.37 -4.25
C ARG A 28 8.63 -0.79 -3.20
N ASN A 29 7.46 -0.15 -3.22
CA ASN A 29 6.36 -0.44 -2.30
C ASN A 29 6.02 -1.94 -2.24
N GLY A 30 6.11 -2.65 -3.38
CA GLY A 30 5.88 -4.09 -3.44
C GLY A 30 6.74 -4.92 -2.47
N LEU A 31 8.01 -4.54 -2.24
CA LEU A 31 8.86 -5.25 -1.28
C LEU A 31 8.38 -5.07 0.17
N VAL A 32 7.87 -3.89 0.50
CA VAL A 32 7.34 -3.60 1.83
C VAL A 32 5.98 -4.28 2.02
N GLU A 33 5.14 -4.26 0.98
CA GLU A 33 3.87 -4.98 0.96
C GLU A 33 4.10 -6.48 1.20
N ASP A 34 5.00 -7.12 0.44
CA ASP A 34 5.31 -8.55 0.59
C ASP A 34 5.83 -8.93 1.99
N VAL A 35 6.51 -8.01 2.69
CA VAL A 35 7.02 -8.25 4.05
C VAL A 35 5.94 -8.02 5.11
N LEU A 36 4.94 -7.19 4.84
CA LEU A 36 3.90 -6.83 5.82
C LEU A 36 2.55 -7.48 5.52
N ASP A 37 2.45 -8.27 4.46
CA ASP A 37 1.20 -8.90 4.02
C ASP A 37 0.81 -10.15 4.82
N LYS A 38 -0.33 -10.71 4.40
CA LYS A 38 -0.91 -11.92 4.98
C LYS A 38 -0.09 -13.18 4.67
N LYS A 39 0.67 -13.22 3.57
CA LYS A 39 1.51 -14.37 3.23
C LYS A 39 2.69 -14.45 4.17
N MET A 40 3.36 -13.32 4.44
CA MET A 40 4.43 -13.27 5.43
C MET A 40 3.91 -13.65 6.82
N LEU A 41 2.71 -13.18 7.21
CA LEU A 41 2.08 -13.61 8.46
C LEU A 41 1.88 -15.13 8.53
N LEU A 42 1.41 -15.76 7.45
CA LEU A 42 1.22 -17.21 7.38
C LEU A 42 2.56 -17.95 7.45
N LEU A 43 3.58 -17.45 6.76
CA LEU A 43 4.93 -18.00 6.79
C LEU A 43 5.50 -17.97 8.21
N MET A 44 5.37 -16.85 8.92
CA MET A 44 5.87 -16.72 10.29
C MET A 44 5.11 -17.62 11.27
N LYS A 45 3.80 -17.84 11.07
CA LYS A 45 3.03 -18.81 11.85
C LYS A 45 3.49 -20.24 11.59
N ALA A 46 3.68 -20.63 10.33
CA ALA A 46 4.17 -21.97 9.98
C ALA A 46 5.59 -22.21 10.54
N TYR A 47 6.46 -21.19 10.47
CA TYR A 47 7.80 -21.27 11.04
C TYR A 47 7.78 -21.42 12.57
N ARG A 48 6.89 -20.69 13.27
CA ARG A 48 6.67 -20.88 14.70
C ARG A 48 6.27 -22.32 15.03
N ASP A 49 5.30 -22.85 14.31
CA ASP A 49 4.78 -24.20 14.55
C ASP A 49 5.87 -25.26 14.33
N HIS A 50 6.75 -25.07 13.35
CA HIS A 50 7.95 -25.88 13.14
C HIS A 50 8.97 -25.78 14.28
N LEU A 51 9.26 -24.58 14.79
CA LEU A 51 10.18 -24.43 15.94
C LEU A 51 9.64 -25.16 17.18
N ILE A 52 8.33 -25.08 17.41
CA ILE A 52 7.68 -25.79 18.51
C ILE A 52 7.81 -27.31 18.32
N SER A 53 7.64 -27.83 17.09
CA SER A 53 7.80 -29.27 16.84
C SER A 53 9.23 -29.77 17.03
N GLU A 54 10.23 -28.91 16.79
CA GLU A 54 11.65 -29.21 17.03
C GLU A 54 12.06 -29.00 18.50
N GLY A 55 11.14 -28.59 19.39
CA GLY A 55 11.42 -28.34 20.80
C GLY A 55 12.17 -27.03 21.08
N GLU A 56 12.22 -26.12 20.10
CA GLU A 56 12.84 -24.81 20.23
C GLU A 56 11.91 -23.76 20.86
N ASN A 57 12.50 -22.74 21.50
CA ASN A 57 11.72 -21.62 22.04
C ASN A 57 11.27 -20.67 20.91
N ALA A 58 9.95 -20.62 20.68
CA ALA A 58 9.32 -19.77 19.67
C ALA A 58 8.74 -18.43 20.20
N ASP A 59 8.93 -18.10 21.49
CA ASP A 59 8.37 -16.90 22.14
C ASP A 59 8.80 -15.61 21.42
N LYS A 60 10.03 -15.61 20.87
CA LYS A 60 10.60 -14.48 20.12
C LYS A 60 9.80 -14.11 18.87
N LEU A 61 9.00 -15.05 18.35
CA LEU A 61 8.26 -14.90 17.11
C LEU A 61 6.82 -14.40 17.33
N GLU A 62 6.28 -14.54 18.54
CA GLU A 62 4.89 -14.14 18.86
C GLU A 62 4.66 -12.65 18.68
N GLU A 63 5.62 -11.81 19.09
CA GLU A 63 5.52 -10.36 18.89
C GLU A 63 5.57 -9.98 17.40
N THR A 64 6.41 -10.65 16.62
CA THR A 64 6.47 -10.47 15.16
C THR A 64 5.15 -10.86 14.51
N ILE A 65 4.58 -12.00 14.90
CA ILE A 65 3.28 -12.48 14.41
C ILE A 65 2.17 -11.50 14.80
N THR A 66 2.21 -10.98 16.02
CA THR A 66 1.25 -9.98 16.51
C THR A 66 1.34 -8.70 15.69
N PHE A 67 2.56 -8.19 15.48
CA PHE A 67 2.80 -7.02 14.63
C PHE A 67 2.28 -7.24 13.21
N LEU A 68 2.64 -8.37 12.58
CA LEU A 68 2.19 -8.74 11.23
C LEU A 68 0.68 -8.94 11.14
N THR A 69 0.04 -9.39 12.21
CA THR A 69 -1.43 -9.52 12.28
C THR A 69 -2.11 -8.17 12.11
N HIS A 70 -1.52 -7.09 12.61
CA HIS A 70 -2.08 -5.75 12.48
C HIS A 70 -1.65 -5.04 11.19
N THR A 71 -0.42 -5.20 10.73
CA THR A 71 0.03 -4.58 9.47
C THR A 71 -0.61 -5.22 8.24
N SER A 72 -0.78 -6.55 8.24
CA SER A 72 -1.40 -7.26 7.10
C SER A 72 -2.84 -6.84 6.86
N VAL A 73 -3.59 -6.50 7.92
CA VAL A 73 -4.93 -5.91 7.81
C VAL A 73 -4.90 -4.59 7.03
N MET A 74 -3.89 -3.75 7.29
CA MET A 74 -3.78 -2.46 6.61
C MET A 74 -3.43 -2.65 5.14
N VAL A 75 -2.45 -3.50 4.84
CA VAL A 75 -2.05 -3.84 3.46
C VAL A 75 -3.24 -4.44 2.70
N GLU A 76 -3.93 -5.43 3.28
CA GLU A 76 -5.10 -6.06 2.69
C GLU A 76 -6.20 -5.03 2.40
N LEU A 77 -6.48 -4.13 3.36
CA LEU A 77 -7.51 -3.11 3.20
C LEU A 77 -7.18 -2.11 2.10
N PHE A 78 -6.00 -1.48 2.13
CA PHE A 78 -5.69 -0.39 1.19
C PHE A 78 -5.41 -0.87 -0.23
N SER A 79 -5.15 -2.18 -0.41
CA SER A 79 -5.08 -2.82 -1.73
C SER A 79 -6.42 -3.42 -2.18
N ASP A 80 -7.48 -3.33 -1.35
CA ASP A 80 -8.78 -3.93 -1.63
C ASP A 80 -9.57 -3.18 -2.72
N LYS A 81 -9.93 -3.90 -3.77
CA LYS A 81 -10.72 -3.39 -4.90
C LYS A 81 -12.23 -3.50 -4.67
N TYR A 82 -12.64 -4.23 -3.64
CA TYR A 82 -14.05 -4.41 -3.28
C TYR A 82 -14.59 -3.22 -2.50
N ALA A 83 -15.81 -2.83 -2.85
CA ALA A 83 -16.47 -1.67 -2.28
C ALA A 83 -16.90 -1.90 -0.82
N ILE A 84 -16.83 -0.85 0.00
CA ILE A 84 -17.43 -0.73 1.32
C ILE A 84 -18.74 0.04 1.15
N PHE A 85 -19.83 -0.57 1.58
CA PHE A 85 -21.19 0.00 1.49
C PHE A 85 -21.71 0.50 2.84
N HIS A 86 -21.13 0.05 3.95
CA HIS A 86 -21.64 0.33 5.29
C HIS A 86 -20.51 0.65 6.28
N VAL A 87 -20.82 1.51 7.25
CA VAL A 87 -19.86 1.94 8.29
C VAL A 87 -19.47 0.78 9.23
N LYS A 88 -20.34 -0.22 9.37
CA LYS A 88 -20.12 -1.42 10.20
C LYS A 88 -19.38 -2.54 9.47
N ASP A 89 -18.78 -2.26 8.31
CA ASP A 89 -17.99 -3.24 7.57
C ASP A 89 -16.86 -3.80 8.44
N ASN A 90 -16.71 -5.13 8.44
CA ASN A 90 -15.72 -5.82 9.27
C ASN A 90 -14.29 -5.32 9.01
N ARG A 91 -13.98 -4.89 7.79
CA ARG A 91 -12.68 -4.32 7.43
C ARG A 91 -12.39 -3.03 8.21
N ILE A 92 -13.40 -2.20 8.45
CA ILE A 92 -13.29 -0.98 9.26
C ILE A 92 -13.02 -1.32 10.73
N LEU A 93 -13.73 -2.32 11.26
CA LEU A 93 -13.51 -2.80 12.64
C LEU A 93 -12.09 -3.35 12.84
N LYS A 94 -11.60 -4.15 11.88
CA LYS A 94 -10.22 -4.65 11.90
C LYS A 94 -9.20 -3.50 11.87
N LEU A 95 -9.43 -2.47 11.06
CA LEU A 95 -8.56 -1.30 10.99
C LEU A 95 -8.53 -0.52 12.30
N GLN A 96 -9.67 -0.38 12.97
CA GLN A 96 -9.74 0.25 14.30
C GLN A 96 -8.95 -0.53 15.35
N ARG A 97 -9.03 -1.87 15.34
CA ARG A 97 -8.22 -2.73 16.22
C ARG A 97 -6.73 -2.59 15.94
N ALA A 98 -6.34 -2.49 14.67
CA ALA A 98 -4.94 -2.23 14.30
C ALA A 98 -4.46 -0.87 14.86
N LEU A 99 -5.26 0.20 14.74
CA LEU A 99 -4.93 1.49 15.33
C LEU A 99 -4.78 1.41 16.86
N GLN A 100 -5.69 0.71 17.53
CA GLN A 100 -5.63 0.52 18.98
C GLN A 100 -4.36 -0.23 19.40
N TYR A 101 -3.96 -1.26 18.64
CA TYR A 101 -2.69 -1.95 18.85
C TYR A 101 -1.49 -0.99 18.80
N PHE A 102 -1.38 -0.17 17.75
CA PHE A 102 -0.28 0.78 17.64
C PHE A 102 -0.31 1.85 18.74
N HIS A 103 -1.50 2.27 19.17
CA HIS A 103 -1.65 3.20 20.28
C HIS A 103 -1.15 2.59 21.60
N ASN A 104 -1.54 1.34 21.88
CA ASN A 104 -1.06 0.62 23.06
C ASN A 104 0.45 0.40 23.01
N TRP A 105 1.00 0.05 21.83
CA TRP A 105 2.44 -0.06 21.64
C TRP A 105 3.15 1.27 21.94
N LYS A 106 2.62 2.40 21.46
CA LYS A 106 3.17 3.72 21.78
C LYS A 106 3.18 4.01 23.28
N LEU A 107 2.09 3.71 23.99
CA LEU A 107 2.00 3.93 25.44
C LEU A 107 3.00 3.08 26.24
N ASN A 108 3.31 1.89 25.72
CA ASN A 108 4.25 0.95 26.35
C ASN A 108 5.72 1.21 25.96
N ALA A 109 5.98 2.05 24.95
CA ALA A 109 7.33 2.40 24.54
C ALA A 109 7.98 3.37 25.54
N ILE A 110 9.15 3.01 26.06
CA ILE A 110 9.86 3.82 27.05
C ILE A 110 10.83 4.77 26.36
N THR A 111 11.40 4.34 25.24
CA THR A 111 12.32 5.16 24.46
C THR A 111 11.76 5.48 23.08
N SER A 112 12.18 6.62 22.53
CA SER A 112 11.82 7.03 21.17
C SER A 112 12.31 6.06 20.07
N LYS A 113 13.23 5.16 20.40
CA LYS A 113 13.76 4.13 19.49
C LYS A 113 12.93 2.83 19.48
N GLU A 114 12.04 2.65 20.46
CA GLU A 114 11.20 1.46 20.60
C GLU A 114 9.87 1.57 19.84
N PHE A 115 9.61 2.75 19.25
CA PHE A 115 8.39 3.04 18.52
C PHE A 115 8.69 3.75 17.20
N LEU A 116 7.66 3.88 16.37
CA LEU A 116 7.70 4.65 15.13
C LEU A 116 8.12 6.10 15.40
N SER A 117 8.80 6.70 14.42
CA SER A 117 9.11 8.14 14.46
C SER A 117 7.81 8.95 14.62
N TYR A 118 7.90 10.13 15.23
CA TYR A 118 6.75 11.01 15.41
C TYR A 118 5.99 11.25 14.09
N LYS A 119 6.73 11.50 13.00
CA LYS A 119 6.16 11.72 11.66
C LYS A 119 5.46 10.47 11.14
N SER A 120 6.12 9.32 11.16
CA SER A 120 5.53 8.05 10.72
C SER A 120 4.28 7.67 11.52
N TRP A 121 4.30 7.92 12.83
CA TRP A 121 3.14 7.69 13.68
C TRP A 121 1.98 8.63 13.36
N PHE A 122 2.25 9.92 13.20
CA PHE A 122 1.24 10.91 12.81
C PHE A 122 0.61 10.54 11.46
N ASP A 123 1.42 10.17 10.47
CA ASP A 123 0.96 9.76 9.14
C ASP A 123 0.08 8.51 9.23
N LEU A 124 0.51 7.50 10.01
CA LEU A 124 -0.25 6.27 10.25
C LEU A 124 -1.62 6.54 10.90
N GLN A 125 -1.65 7.36 11.94
CA GLN A 125 -2.90 7.75 12.60
C GLN A 125 -3.81 8.51 11.64
N SER A 126 -3.27 9.49 10.93
CA SER A 126 -4.03 10.34 10.00
C SER A 126 -4.60 9.52 8.85
N MET A 127 -3.84 8.56 8.32
CA MET A 127 -4.31 7.64 7.29
C MET A 127 -5.49 6.80 7.78
N ILE A 128 -5.38 6.16 8.96
CA ILE A 128 -6.43 5.28 9.47
C ILE A 128 -7.69 6.08 9.86
N LEU A 129 -7.53 7.13 10.68
CA LEU A 129 -8.65 7.94 11.14
C LEU A 129 -9.31 8.72 9.99
N GLY A 130 -8.49 9.21 9.06
CA GLY A 130 -8.94 9.89 7.85
C GLY A 130 -9.79 8.97 6.97
N PHE A 131 -9.34 7.73 6.74
CA PHE A 131 -10.12 6.76 5.96
C PHE A 131 -11.46 6.40 6.64
N ILE A 132 -11.46 6.15 7.95
CA ILE A 132 -12.69 5.86 8.70
C ILE A 132 -13.67 7.03 8.61
N SER A 133 -13.17 8.26 8.76
CA SER A 133 -13.98 9.47 8.68
C SER A 133 -14.52 9.69 7.28
N LEU A 134 -13.73 9.44 6.24
CA LEU A 134 -14.16 9.46 4.84
C LEU A 134 -15.32 8.49 4.61
N VAL A 135 -15.21 7.25 5.10
CA VAL A 135 -16.27 6.23 4.97
C VAL A 135 -17.55 6.69 5.65
N LYS A 136 -17.46 7.17 6.89
CA LYS A 136 -18.62 7.68 7.63
C LYS A 136 -19.28 8.86 6.92
N SER A 137 -18.50 9.87 6.56
CA SER A 137 -19.03 11.11 5.96
C SER A 137 -19.64 10.87 4.58
N LYS A 138 -18.99 10.07 3.72
CA LYS A 138 -19.51 9.80 2.37
C LYS A 138 -20.78 8.98 2.41
N LEU A 139 -20.83 7.90 3.19
CA LEU A 139 -22.00 7.03 3.26
C LEU A 139 -23.19 7.71 3.95
N ALA A 140 -22.93 8.60 4.92
CA ALA A 140 -23.98 9.41 5.53
C ALA A 140 -24.53 10.47 4.57
N ARG A 141 -23.66 11.15 3.81
CA ARG A 141 -24.06 12.23 2.89
C ARG A 141 -24.69 11.72 1.60
N PHE A 142 -24.26 10.55 1.12
CA PHE A 142 -24.72 9.96 -0.13
C PHE A 142 -25.19 8.52 0.11
N PRO A 143 -26.43 8.33 0.58
CA PRO A 143 -27.02 7.01 0.76
C PRO A 143 -26.98 6.18 -0.53
N GLY A 144 -26.65 4.90 -0.43
CA GLY A 144 -26.48 4.01 -1.58
C GLY A 144 -25.16 4.14 -2.33
N SER A 145 -24.30 5.11 -1.97
CA SER A 145 -22.93 5.19 -2.50
C SER A 145 -22.01 4.15 -1.84
N CYS A 146 -20.79 4.03 -2.37
CA CYS A 146 -19.77 3.15 -1.82
C CYS A 146 -18.36 3.74 -1.95
N ILE A 147 -17.40 3.14 -1.26
CA ILE A 147 -15.97 3.49 -1.36
C ILE A 147 -15.17 2.23 -1.64
N LYS A 148 -14.29 2.29 -2.64
CA LYS A 148 -13.25 1.28 -2.82
C LYS A 148 -11.98 1.78 -2.11
N PRO A 149 -11.42 1.04 -1.15
CA PRO A 149 -10.19 1.46 -0.48
C PRO A 149 -9.03 1.75 -1.43
N ALA A 150 -8.82 0.88 -2.44
CA ALA A 150 -7.72 0.99 -3.40
C ALA A 150 -7.72 2.26 -4.27
N ILE A 151 -8.80 3.06 -4.29
CA ILE A 151 -8.82 4.34 -5.04
C ILE A 151 -8.46 5.55 -4.16
N VAL A 152 -8.24 5.35 -2.86
CA VAL A 152 -7.92 6.43 -1.91
C VAL A 152 -6.41 6.70 -1.84
N ASN A 153 -5.59 5.83 -2.43
CA ASN A 153 -4.14 5.99 -2.49
C ASN A 153 -3.70 6.88 -3.68
N GLN A 154 -2.41 7.19 -3.76
CA GLN A 154 -1.83 8.01 -4.82
C GLN A 154 -1.33 7.18 -6.02
N ASP A 155 -1.63 5.89 -6.09
CA ASP A 155 -1.09 5.01 -7.14
C ASP A 155 -1.53 5.44 -8.53
N VAL A 156 -2.74 5.97 -8.67
CA VAL A 156 -3.24 6.49 -9.95
C VAL A 156 -2.37 7.65 -10.44
N VAL A 157 -1.99 8.55 -9.55
CA VAL A 157 -1.12 9.70 -9.86
C VAL A 157 0.29 9.21 -10.19
N GLN A 158 0.82 8.26 -9.42
CA GLN A 158 2.13 7.66 -9.70
C GLN A 158 2.16 6.93 -11.04
N ASN A 159 1.09 6.22 -11.37
CA ASN A 159 0.92 5.55 -12.66
C ASN A 159 0.85 6.56 -13.80
N HIS A 160 0.20 7.70 -13.61
CA HIS A 160 0.22 8.79 -14.59
C HIS A 160 1.64 9.33 -14.82
N PHE A 161 2.41 9.58 -13.77
CA PHE A 161 3.82 9.98 -13.91
C PHE A 161 4.67 8.90 -14.60
N CYS A 162 4.40 7.63 -14.34
CA CYS A 162 5.04 6.52 -15.05
C CYS A 162 4.69 6.52 -16.54
N GLN A 163 3.45 6.83 -16.91
CA GLN A 163 3.06 6.94 -18.33
C GLN A 163 3.73 8.13 -19.01
N LEU A 164 3.80 9.29 -18.35
CA LEU A 164 4.49 10.47 -18.87
C LEU A 164 5.97 10.20 -19.16
N ARG A 165 6.65 9.47 -18.27
CA ARG A 165 8.04 9.04 -18.52
C ARG A 165 8.11 8.02 -19.65
N GLY A 166 7.30 6.96 -19.58
CA GLY A 166 7.37 5.83 -20.50
C GLY A 166 6.85 6.06 -21.92
N ALA A 167 6.16 7.18 -22.19
CA ALA A 167 5.60 7.49 -23.51
C ALA A 167 6.67 7.78 -24.58
N ASN A 168 7.83 8.31 -24.19
CA ASN A 168 8.91 8.67 -25.12
C ASN A 168 9.98 7.56 -25.28
N GLY A 169 9.66 6.31 -24.90
CA GLY A 169 10.57 5.16 -25.02
C GLY A 169 11.73 5.12 -24.02
N GLN A 170 12.01 6.22 -23.33
CA GLN A 170 12.96 6.30 -22.21
C GLN A 170 12.21 6.28 -20.87
N ASN A 171 12.86 5.82 -19.79
CA ASN A 171 12.34 5.96 -18.42
C ASN A 171 13.19 7.00 -17.68
N ASP A 172 13.34 8.17 -18.31
CA ASP A 172 14.21 9.25 -17.86
C ASP A 172 13.38 10.48 -17.45
N ASN A 173 14.04 11.55 -17.01
CA ASN A 173 13.43 12.79 -16.57
C ASN A 173 13.07 13.68 -17.78
N PRO A 174 11.79 13.74 -18.21
CA PRO A 174 11.38 14.62 -19.31
C PRO A 174 11.52 16.09 -18.92
N THR A 175 11.83 16.96 -19.89
CA THR A 175 11.73 18.41 -19.69
C THR A 175 10.28 18.84 -19.56
N TYR A 176 10.04 20.04 -19.02
CA TYR A 176 8.69 20.60 -18.88
C TYR A 176 7.90 20.59 -20.21
N GLN A 177 8.53 20.99 -21.32
CA GLN A 177 7.90 21.01 -22.65
C GLN A 177 7.53 19.59 -23.12
N MET A 178 8.37 18.60 -22.84
CA MET A 178 8.08 17.20 -23.16
C MET A 178 6.89 16.67 -22.35
N VAL A 179 6.82 16.99 -21.04
CA VAL A 179 5.66 16.63 -20.20
C VAL A 179 4.39 17.25 -20.76
N GLN A 180 4.42 18.55 -21.09
CA GLN A 180 3.28 19.28 -21.64
C GLN A 180 2.76 18.62 -22.93
N GLY A 181 3.66 18.27 -23.85
CA GLY A 181 3.28 17.58 -25.09
C GLY A 181 2.76 16.16 -24.86
N THR A 182 3.39 15.40 -23.96
CA THR A 182 3.07 14.00 -23.66
C THR A 182 1.74 13.86 -22.90
N GLN A 183 1.33 14.88 -22.15
CA GLN A 183 0.10 14.84 -21.37
C GLN A 183 -1.14 14.62 -22.25
N ASN A 184 -1.18 15.24 -23.43
CA ASN A 184 -2.24 15.00 -24.41
C ASN A 184 -2.27 13.54 -24.87
N SER A 185 -1.12 12.95 -25.16
CA SER A 185 -1.01 11.53 -25.52
C SER A 185 -1.57 10.61 -24.44
N VAL A 186 -1.27 10.89 -23.16
CA VAL A 186 -1.82 10.12 -22.04
C VAL A 186 -3.34 10.30 -21.91
N ILE A 187 -3.85 11.53 -22.06
CA ILE A 187 -5.29 11.83 -22.04
C ILE A 187 -6.03 11.08 -23.17
N PHE A 188 -5.43 11.01 -24.36
CA PHE A 188 -5.97 10.27 -25.50
C PHE A 188 -5.76 8.75 -25.42
N GLY A 189 -5.17 8.24 -24.34
CA GLY A 189 -5.01 6.80 -24.10
C GLY A 189 -3.91 6.14 -24.93
N GLN A 190 -2.89 6.89 -25.35
CA GLN A 190 -1.75 6.32 -26.07
C GLN A 190 -0.96 5.36 -25.17
N THR A 191 -0.68 4.16 -25.68
CA THR A 191 0.08 3.13 -24.95
C THR A 191 1.53 3.57 -24.72
N THR A 192 2.07 3.29 -23.53
CA THR A 192 3.48 3.56 -23.23
C THR A 192 4.40 2.67 -24.05
N ILE A 193 5.45 3.26 -24.62
CA ILE A 193 6.47 2.55 -25.42
C ILE A 193 7.44 1.79 -24.50
N SER A 194 7.76 2.35 -23.33
CA SER A 194 8.67 1.73 -22.36
C SER A 194 8.00 0.60 -21.56
N LYS A 195 8.69 -0.56 -21.50
CA LYS A 195 8.34 -1.71 -20.64
C LYS A 195 8.85 -1.57 -19.19
N LYS A 196 9.66 -0.55 -18.90
CA LYS A 196 10.27 -0.35 -17.57
C LYS A 196 9.34 0.38 -16.57
N CYS A 197 8.16 0.77 -17.01
CA CYS A 197 7.16 1.45 -16.19
C CYS A 197 6.10 0.45 -15.71
N ASN A 198 5.48 0.68 -14.54
CA ASN A 198 4.40 -0.15 -14.00
C ASN A 198 3.18 -0.29 -14.95
N THR A 199 3.08 0.59 -15.95
CA THR A 199 2.03 0.63 -16.96
C THR A 199 2.40 -0.05 -18.29
N GLY A 200 3.64 -0.51 -18.44
CA GLY A 200 4.16 -1.16 -19.66
C GLY A 200 3.87 -2.68 -19.74
N THR A 201 3.30 -3.26 -18.69
CA THR A 201 2.86 -4.67 -18.65
C THR A 201 1.44 -4.79 -19.22
N THR A 202 1.32 -4.70 -20.54
CA THR A 202 0.06 -4.93 -21.25
C THR A 202 -0.38 -6.39 -21.07
N THR A 203 -1.29 -6.66 -20.13
CA THR A 203 -2.01 -7.96 -20.10
C THR A 203 -3.51 -7.84 -20.25
N LYS A 204 -4.10 -6.64 -20.30
CA LYS A 204 -5.46 -6.47 -20.81
C LYS A 204 -5.57 -5.15 -21.56
N ASN A 205 -5.98 -5.23 -22.82
CA ASN A 205 -6.52 -4.11 -23.57
C ASN A 205 -7.64 -3.49 -22.73
N VAL A 206 -7.34 -2.42 -22.01
CA VAL A 206 -8.38 -1.54 -21.52
C VAL A 206 -8.77 -0.74 -22.76
N SER A 207 -9.71 -1.29 -23.54
CA SER A 207 -10.33 -0.57 -24.63
C SER A 207 -10.96 0.67 -24.03
N PHE A 208 -10.28 1.80 -24.21
CA PHE A 208 -10.85 3.11 -24.01
C PHE A 208 -12.14 3.17 -24.82
N THR A 209 -13.27 3.39 -24.16
CA THR A 209 -14.50 3.88 -24.80
C THR A 209 -14.25 5.33 -25.19
N GLY A 210 -13.39 5.52 -26.19
CA GLY A 210 -13.30 6.78 -26.91
C GLY A 210 -14.59 7.00 -27.68
N LEU A 211 -14.97 8.26 -27.81
CA LEU A 211 -16.03 8.69 -28.71
C LEU A 211 -15.88 7.95 -30.06
N PRO A 212 -17.00 7.47 -30.64
CA PRO A 212 -16.96 6.74 -31.90
C PRO A 212 -16.15 7.53 -32.92
N LYS A 213 -15.29 6.83 -33.66
CA LYS A 213 -14.58 7.39 -34.82
C LYS A 213 -15.59 7.68 -35.93
N GLU A 214 -16.45 8.67 -35.73
CA GLU A 214 -17.14 9.30 -36.84
C GLU A 214 -16.14 10.19 -37.55
N LYS A 215 -16.08 10.01 -38.87
CA LYS A 215 -15.27 10.79 -39.80
C LYS A 215 -15.70 12.26 -39.74
N LEU A 216 -15.15 13.02 -38.80
CA LEU A 216 -15.18 14.47 -38.87
C LEU A 216 -14.31 14.89 -40.06
N PHE A 217 -14.97 15.48 -41.06
CA PHE A 217 -14.45 16.05 -42.30
C PHE A 217 -14.18 15.08 -43.47
N SER A 218 -15.25 14.66 -44.16
CA SER A 218 -15.17 14.61 -45.63
C SER A 218 -15.67 15.96 -46.16
N ARG A 219 -14.74 16.84 -46.53
CA ARG A 219 -15.07 18.01 -47.36
C ARG A 219 -15.51 17.51 -48.73
N ARG A 220 -16.70 17.89 -49.17
CA ARG A 220 -17.00 18.10 -50.60
C ARG A 220 -16.60 19.52 -50.94
#